data_AF-A0A2C4PRR5-F1
#
_entry.id   AF-A0A2C4PRR5-F1
#
_cell.length_a   1.000
_cell.length_b   1.000
_cell.length_c   1.000
_cell.angle_alpha   90.00
_cell.angle_beta   90.00
_cell.angle_gamma   90.00
#
_symmetry.space_group_name_H-M   'P 1'
#
loop_
_entity.id
_entity.type
_entity.pdbx_description
1 polymer ?
#
loop_
_entity_poly.entity_id
_entity_poly.type
_entity_poly.pdbx_seq_one_letter_code
_entity_poly.pdbx_strand_id
1 'polypeptide(L)'
;MSIGKEVAMARKRKGITQEELSLEIPASRESLAKYETEKRKLPEDLRKCITEGIDDPQLFFKMWSEATGYVSIPFFNGELIDLHPASMRYMVQQETNEALKQLDTVCWFKPSQTWSESEKEDLKKVMHEILDATGSMMSLVAVLCDQYGISMKEVFKYWKVSLRARKYIKA
;
A
#
# COMPACT_ATOMS: atom_id res chain seq x y z
N MET A 1 -6.10 13.92 -3.16
CA MET A 1 -6.97 13.93 -1.95
C MET A 1 -6.11 14.10 -0.71
N SER A 2 -6.60 14.86 0.28
CA SER A 2 -5.89 15.10 1.54
C SER A 2 -6.07 13.95 2.54
N ILE A 3 -5.19 13.89 3.54
CA ILE A 3 -5.22 12.85 4.57
C ILE A 3 -6.51 12.90 5.39
N GLY A 4 -6.97 14.10 5.78
CA GLY A 4 -8.16 14.25 6.61
C GLY A 4 -9.41 13.64 5.97
N LYS A 5 -9.63 13.95 4.69
CA LYS A 5 -10.74 13.36 3.92
C LYS A 5 -10.60 11.84 3.78
N GLU A 6 -9.38 11.35 3.56
CA GLU A 6 -9.15 9.90 3.47
C GLU A 6 -9.43 9.19 4.80
N VAL A 7 -9.05 9.78 5.94
CA VAL A 7 -9.40 9.25 7.27
C VAL A 7 -10.92 9.12 7.42
N ALA A 8 -11.68 10.13 6.98
CA ALA A 8 -13.14 10.09 7.03
C ALA A 8 -13.72 8.97 6.15
N MET A 9 -13.16 8.77 4.96
CA MET A 9 -13.58 7.71 4.03
C MET A 9 -13.24 6.33 4.57
N ALA A 10 -12.02 6.14 5.07
CA ALA A 10 -11.54 4.90 5.68
C ALA A 10 -12.41 4.49 6.87
N ARG A 11 -12.68 5.43 7.77
CA ARG A 11 -13.55 5.20 8.92
C ARG A 11 -14.96 4.74 8.48
N LYS A 12 -15.52 5.37 7.45
CA LYS A 12 -16.83 5.00 6.88
C LYS A 12 -16.80 3.62 6.21
N ARG A 13 -15.75 3.28 5.45
CA ARG A 13 -15.59 1.95 4.83
C ARG A 13 -15.57 0.85 5.89
N LYS A 14 -14.91 1.10 7.02
CA LYS A 14 -14.84 0.18 8.17
C LYS A 14 -16.08 0.21 9.08
N GLY A 15 -17.07 1.06 8.81
CA GLY A 15 -18.28 1.19 9.62
C GLY A 15 -18.06 1.77 11.03
N ILE A 16 -16.92 2.43 11.26
CA ILE A 16 -16.54 2.97 12.57
C ILE A 16 -17.14 4.38 12.73
N THR A 17 -17.59 4.75 13.92
CA THR A 17 -18.03 6.12 14.25
C THR A 17 -16.87 6.97 14.75
N GLN A 18 -17.00 8.30 14.71
CA GLN A 18 -15.97 9.18 15.28
C GLN A 18 -15.81 8.97 16.79
N GLU A 19 -16.89 8.58 17.47
CA GLU A 19 -16.88 8.29 18.90
C GLU A 19 -16.05 7.04 19.18
N GLU A 20 -16.35 5.92 18.51
CA GLU A 20 -15.60 4.66 18.65
C GLU A 20 -14.12 4.86 18.35
N LEU A 21 -13.78 5.56 17.26
CA LEU A 21 -12.38 5.83 16.94
C LEU A 21 -11.69 6.66 18.03
N SER A 22 -12.38 7.64 18.64
CA SER A 22 -11.81 8.49 19.68
C SER A 22 -11.49 7.76 20.98
N LEU A 23 -12.10 6.60 21.22
CA LEU A 23 -11.80 5.74 22.36
C LEU A 23 -10.48 4.98 22.17
N GLU A 24 -10.08 4.73 20.92
CA GLU A 24 -8.91 3.92 20.56
C GLU A 24 -7.63 4.76 20.30
N ILE A 25 -7.77 6.08 20.18
CA ILE A 25 -6.66 6.98 19.83
C ILE A 25 -6.59 8.17 20.79
N PRO A 26 -5.42 8.82 20.94
CA PRO A 26 -5.27 10.00 21.79
C PRO A 26 -5.81 11.28 21.10
N ALA A 27 -7.07 11.26 20.65
CA ALA A 27 -7.74 12.41 20.05
C ALA A 27 -9.24 12.38 20.33
N SER A 28 -9.81 13.52 20.73
CA SER A 28 -11.26 13.62 20.96
C SER A 28 -12.05 13.52 19.65
N ARG A 29 -13.32 13.12 19.76
CA ARG A 29 -14.29 13.12 18.66
C ARG A 29 -14.36 14.46 17.92
N GLU A 30 -14.35 15.59 18.64
CA GLU A 30 -14.38 16.94 18.05
C GLU A 30 -13.11 17.24 17.26
N SER A 31 -11.97 16.74 17.73
CA SER A 31 -10.69 16.90 17.05
C SER A 31 -10.68 16.08 15.76
N LEU A 32 -11.13 14.82 15.82
CA LEU A 32 -11.36 13.96 14.66
C LEU A 32 -12.26 14.64 13.62
N ALA A 33 -13.40 15.19 14.02
CA ALA A 33 -14.29 15.90 13.11
C ALA A 33 -13.61 17.09 12.39
N LYS A 34 -12.77 17.85 13.11
CA LYS A 34 -12.00 18.95 12.51
C LYS A 34 -10.90 18.45 11.56
N TYR A 35 -10.28 17.32 11.86
CA TYR A 35 -9.29 16.70 10.97
C TYR A 35 -9.96 16.16 9.70
N GLU A 36 -11.06 15.41 9.84
CA GLU A 36 -11.82 14.81 8.74
C GLU A 36 -12.39 15.85 7.77
N THR A 37 -12.78 17.02 8.29
CA THR A 37 -13.30 18.14 7.49
C THR A 37 -12.22 19.14 7.06
N GLU A 38 -10.96 18.85 7.36
CA GLU A 38 -9.80 19.71 7.06
C GLU A 38 -9.83 21.10 7.69
N LYS A 39 -10.76 21.36 8.62
CA LYS A 39 -10.77 22.58 9.43
C LYS A 39 -9.53 22.70 10.31
N ARG A 40 -8.84 21.58 10.58
CA ARG A 40 -7.53 21.52 11.23
C ARG A 40 -6.66 20.49 10.52
N LYS A 41 -5.38 20.81 10.31
CA LYS A 41 -4.40 19.85 9.79
C LYS A 41 -4.27 18.67 10.76
N LEU A 42 -4.27 17.45 10.22
CA LEU A 42 -4.01 16.25 11.01
C LEU A 42 -2.55 16.26 11.52
N PRO A 43 -2.32 16.20 12.85
CA PRO A 43 -0.98 16.10 13.43
C PRO A 43 -0.25 14.83 12.98
N GLU A 44 1.06 14.93 12.77
CA GLU A 44 1.88 13.82 12.25
C GLU A 44 2.03 12.67 13.25
N ASP A 45 2.15 13.00 14.53
CA ASP A 45 2.20 12.08 15.67
C ASP A 45 0.91 11.24 15.82
N LEU A 46 -0.24 11.77 15.40
CA LEU A 46 -1.51 11.03 15.42
C LEU A 46 -1.71 10.10 14.21
N ARG A 47 -0.95 10.27 13.13
CA ARG A 47 -1.15 9.50 11.88
C ARG A 47 -1.07 8.00 12.13
N LYS A 48 -0.06 7.56 12.87
CA LYS A 48 0.14 6.13 13.18
C LYS A 48 -1.06 5.56 13.94
N CYS A 49 -1.46 6.18 15.04
CA CYS A 49 -2.57 5.71 15.87
C CYS A 49 -3.88 5.65 15.09
N ILE A 50 -4.18 6.67 14.28
CA ILE A 50 -5.38 6.70 13.43
C ILE A 50 -5.34 5.58 12.39
N THR A 51 -4.21 5.39 11.72
CA THR A 51 -4.06 4.37 10.67
C THR A 51 -4.21 2.96 11.25
N GLU A 52 -3.56 2.69 12.38
CA GLU A 52 -3.62 1.38 13.05
C GLU A 52 -4.96 1.12 13.76
N GLY A 53 -5.66 2.17 14.18
CA GLY A 53 -6.98 2.11 14.83
C GLY A 53 -8.13 1.89 13.84
N ILE A 54 -8.04 2.48 12.63
CA ILE A 54 -9.02 2.22 11.57
C ILE A 54 -8.73 0.89 10.85
N ASP A 55 -7.45 0.56 10.62
CA ASP A 55 -7.00 -0.65 9.94
C ASP A 55 -7.72 -0.88 8.59
N ASP A 56 -7.75 0.21 7.80
CA ASP A 56 -8.29 0.25 6.45
C ASP A 56 -7.14 0.16 5.43
N PRO A 57 -7.21 -0.77 4.45
CA PRO A 57 -6.14 -0.95 3.48
C PRO A 57 -5.79 0.32 2.70
N GLN A 58 -6.78 1.05 2.16
CA GLN A 58 -6.52 2.23 1.32
C GLN A 58 -5.87 3.37 2.13
N LEU A 59 -6.25 3.51 3.40
CA LEU A 59 -5.63 4.46 4.31
C LEU A 59 -4.14 4.14 4.53
N PHE A 60 -3.75 2.87 4.63
CA PHE A 60 -2.33 2.49 4.73
C PHE A 60 -1.53 2.97 3.51
N PHE A 61 -2.03 2.74 2.29
CA PHE A 61 -1.35 3.21 1.07
C PHE A 61 -1.25 4.73 1.03
N LYS A 62 -2.32 5.45 1.41
CA LYS A 62 -2.30 6.91 1.45
C LYS A 62 -1.29 7.43 2.47
N MET A 63 -1.24 6.83 3.66
CA MET A 63 -0.30 7.23 4.72
C MET A 63 1.14 6.90 4.36
N TRP A 64 1.38 5.79 3.64
CA TRP A 64 2.69 5.48 3.07
C TRP A 64 3.12 6.57 2.08
N SER A 65 2.31 6.85 1.07
CA SER A 65 2.61 7.90 0.07
C SER A 65 2.88 9.27 0.70
N GLU A 66 2.11 9.63 1.73
CA GLU A 66 2.32 10.88 2.45
C GLU A 66 3.65 10.92 3.23
N ALA A 67 4.07 9.79 3.79
CA ALA A 67 5.30 9.70 4.57
C ALA A 67 6.56 9.69 3.69
N THR A 68 6.48 9.12 2.49
CA THR A 68 7.65 8.90 1.61
C THR A 68 7.68 9.77 0.35
N GLY A 69 6.59 10.48 0.06
CA GLY A 69 6.46 11.29 -1.16
C GLY A 69 6.38 10.41 -2.41
N TYR A 70 7.37 10.52 -3.29
CA TYR A 70 7.37 9.85 -4.61
C TYR A 70 7.58 8.34 -4.54
N VAL A 71 8.22 7.82 -3.48
CA VAL A 71 8.56 6.39 -3.38
C VAL A 71 7.52 5.68 -2.52
N SER A 72 6.41 5.31 -3.13
CA SER A 72 5.33 4.52 -2.51
C SER A 72 4.62 3.68 -3.56
N ILE A 73 4.06 2.56 -3.14
CA ILE A 73 3.15 1.79 -3.98
C ILE A 73 1.76 2.42 -3.85
N PRO A 74 1.05 2.75 -4.95
CA PRO A 74 -0.33 3.19 -4.89
C PRO A 74 -1.30 2.01 -4.75
N PHE A 75 -2.48 2.26 -4.19
CA PHE A 75 -3.58 1.29 -4.24
C PHE A 75 -4.25 1.35 -5.62
N PHE A 76 -4.44 0.20 -6.27
CA PHE A 76 -5.05 0.14 -7.60
C PHE A 76 -6.57 0.26 -7.49
N ASN A 77 -7.09 1.50 -7.52
CA ASN A 77 -8.52 1.81 -7.49
C ASN A 77 -8.95 2.78 -8.59
N GLY A 78 -8.25 2.77 -9.73
CA GLY A 78 -8.61 3.55 -10.91
C GLY A 78 -9.86 3.01 -11.62
N GLU A 79 -10.39 3.80 -12.55
CA GLU A 79 -11.65 3.51 -13.27
C GLU A 79 -11.65 2.20 -14.07
N LEU A 80 -10.46 1.69 -14.42
CA LEU A 80 -10.27 0.45 -15.18
C LEU A 80 -9.97 -0.76 -14.30
N ILE A 81 -10.02 -0.62 -12.97
CA ILE A 81 -9.70 -1.68 -12.03
C ILE A 81 -10.99 -2.27 -11.44
N ASP A 82 -11.20 -3.57 -11.67
CA ASP A 82 -12.21 -4.35 -10.95
C ASP A 82 -11.60 -4.93 -9.66
N LEU A 83 -12.06 -4.42 -8.53
CA LEU A 83 -11.59 -4.83 -7.20
C LEU A 83 -12.14 -6.18 -6.74
N HIS A 84 -12.96 -6.87 -7.54
CA HIS A 84 -13.38 -8.23 -7.19
C HIS A 84 -12.15 -9.16 -7.04
N PRO A 85 -12.04 -9.99 -5.97
CA PRO A 85 -10.85 -10.79 -5.70
C PRO A 85 -10.41 -11.70 -6.86
N ALA A 86 -11.35 -12.23 -7.64
CA ALA A 86 -11.03 -13.06 -8.80
C ALA A 86 -10.39 -12.24 -9.94
N SER A 87 -10.88 -11.03 -10.18
CA SER A 87 -10.36 -10.10 -11.18
C SER A 87 -8.96 -9.61 -10.78
N MET A 88 -8.79 -9.24 -9.51
CA MET A 88 -7.47 -8.87 -8.96
C MET A 88 -6.47 -10.02 -9.00
N ARG A 89 -6.89 -11.26 -8.71
CA ARG A 89 -6.03 -12.45 -8.88
C ARG A 89 -5.55 -12.60 -10.32
N TYR A 90 -6.45 -12.40 -11.30
CA TYR A 90 -6.11 -12.51 -12.71
C TYR A 90 -5.12 -11.41 -13.13
N MET A 91 -5.37 -10.17 -12.72
CA MET A 91 -4.43 -9.05 -12.94
C MET A 91 -3.06 -9.35 -12.36
N VAL A 92 -2.97 -9.75 -11.08
CA VAL A 92 -1.69 -10.13 -10.46
C VAL A 92 -0.97 -11.20 -11.27
N GLN A 93 -1.68 -12.21 -11.77
CA GLN A 93 -1.07 -13.24 -12.60
C GLN A 93 -0.52 -12.67 -13.91
N GLN A 94 -1.23 -11.75 -14.57
CA GLN A 94 -0.75 -11.11 -15.79
C GLN A 94 0.49 -10.24 -15.53
N GLU A 95 0.40 -9.28 -14.61
CA GLU A 95 1.50 -8.37 -14.27
C GLU A 95 2.77 -9.12 -13.81
N THR A 96 2.59 -10.17 -13.01
CA THR A 96 3.72 -11.01 -12.57
C THR A 96 4.38 -11.72 -13.74
N ASN A 97 3.59 -12.23 -14.69
CA ASN A 97 4.15 -12.90 -15.87
C ASN A 97 4.84 -11.92 -16.82
N GLU A 98 4.34 -10.69 -16.93
CA GLU A 98 4.98 -9.62 -17.71
C GLU A 98 6.32 -9.22 -17.09
N ALA A 99 6.37 -9.02 -15.77
CA ALA A 99 7.61 -8.78 -15.04
C ALA A 99 8.64 -9.91 -15.21
N LEU A 100 8.22 -11.18 -15.13
CA LEU A 100 9.11 -12.33 -15.35
C LEU A 100 9.66 -12.36 -16.78
N LYS A 101 8.81 -12.14 -17.79
CA LYS A 101 9.26 -12.07 -19.19
C LYS A 101 10.24 -10.92 -19.41
N GLN A 102 9.99 -9.76 -18.81
CA GLN A 102 10.85 -8.60 -18.97
C GLN A 102 12.19 -8.79 -18.25
N LEU A 103 12.22 -9.48 -17.11
CA LEU A 103 13.47 -9.88 -16.46
C LEU A 103 14.36 -10.72 -17.40
N ASP A 104 13.78 -11.58 -18.22
CA ASP A 104 14.53 -12.43 -19.16
C ASP A 104 15.15 -11.65 -20.34
N THR A 105 14.77 -10.38 -20.56
CA THR A 105 15.31 -9.58 -21.68
C THR A 105 16.65 -8.92 -21.36
N VAL A 106 17.08 -8.91 -20.10
CA VAL A 106 18.28 -8.20 -19.63
C VAL A 106 19.47 -9.15 -19.43
N CYS A 107 20.66 -8.70 -19.81
CA CYS A 107 21.90 -9.47 -19.64
C CYS A 107 22.47 -9.33 -18.21
N TRP A 108 22.02 -10.19 -17.29
CA TRP A 108 22.36 -10.08 -15.86
C TRP A 108 23.80 -10.44 -15.49
N PHE A 109 24.50 -11.26 -16.28
CA PHE A 109 25.88 -11.66 -15.96
C PHE A 109 26.90 -10.57 -16.31
N LYS A 110 26.51 -9.59 -17.13
CA LYS A 110 27.37 -8.50 -17.56
C LYS A 110 27.49 -7.46 -16.44
N PRO A 111 28.70 -7.05 -16.01
CA PRO A 111 28.87 -6.03 -14.97
C PRO A 111 28.20 -4.71 -15.36
N SER A 112 27.42 -4.12 -14.44
CA SER A 112 26.61 -2.92 -14.70
C SER A 112 27.42 -1.70 -15.17
N GLN A 113 28.70 -1.64 -14.85
CA GLN A 113 29.62 -0.59 -15.28
C GLN A 113 29.91 -0.62 -16.79
N THR A 114 29.65 -1.75 -17.45
CA THR A 114 29.92 -1.97 -18.89
C THR A 114 28.67 -1.82 -19.76
N TRP A 115 27.54 -1.44 -19.16
CA TRP A 115 26.27 -1.33 -19.86
C TRP A 115 26.20 -0.05 -20.69
N SER A 116 25.71 -0.21 -21.92
CA SER A 116 25.31 0.88 -22.79
C SER A 116 24.08 1.61 -22.25
N GLU A 117 23.83 2.82 -22.76
CA GLU A 117 22.61 3.57 -22.40
C GLU A 117 21.33 2.83 -22.80
N SER A 118 21.36 2.06 -23.90
CA SER A 118 20.23 1.20 -24.29
C SER A 118 19.93 0.13 -23.24
N GLU A 119 20.96 -0.57 -22.77
CA GLU A 119 20.81 -1.61 -21.74
C GLU A 119 20.30 -1.01 -20.41
N LYS A 120 20.74 0.21 -20.06
CA LYS A 120 20.21 0.93 -18.89
C LYS A 120 18.74 1.32 -19.07
N GLU A 121 18.32 1.67 -20.28
CA GLU A 121 16.92 1.98 -20.56
C GLU A 121 16.04 0.71 -20.48
N ASP A 122 16.54 -0.43 -20.97
CA ASP A 122 15.84 -1.70 -20.83
C ASP A 122 15.72 -2.13 -19.36
N LEU A 123 16.70 -1.81 -18.51
CA LEU A 123 16.58 -1.99 -17.06
C LEU A 123 15.44 -1.16 -16.46
N LYS A 124 15.23 0.07 -16.92
CA LYS A 124 14.13 0.91 -16.41
C LYS A 124 12.78 0.28 -16.77
N LYS A 125 12.65 -0.30 -17.96
CA LYS A 125 11.45 -1.06 -18.35
C LYS A 125 11.23 -2.24 -17.41
N VAL A 126 12.27 -3.04 -17.14
CA VAL A 126 12.21 -4.10 -16.12
C VAL A 126 11.74 -3.56 -14.77
N MET A 127 12.27 -2.43 -14.33
CA MET A 127 11.88 -1.82 -13.05
C MET A 127 10.41 -1.41 -13.04
N HIS A 128 9.86 -0.90 -14.15
CA HIS A 128 8.43 -0.58 -14.24
C HIS A 128 7.56 -1.83 -14.14
N GLU A 129 7.85 -2.88 -14.91
CA GLU A 129 7.07 -4.13 -14.86
C GLU A 129 7.12 -4.77 -13.46
N ILE A 130 8.28 -4.73 -12.78
CA ILE A 130 8.39 -5.19 -11.38
C ILE A 130 7.51 -4.35 -10.45
N LEU A 131 7.42 -3.04 -10.67
CA LEU A 131 6.57 -2.15 -9.88
C LEU A 131 5.08 -2.39 -10.14
N ASP A 132 4.68 -2.69 -11.37
CA ASP A 132 3.30 -3.03 -11.73
C ASP A 132 2.87 -4.37 -11.09
N ALA A 133 3.76 -5.38 -11.13
CA ALA A 133 3.57 -6.62 -10.40
C ALA A 133 3.51 -6.40 -8.87
N THR A 134 4.39 -5.54 -8.32
CA THR A 134 4.39 -5.22 -6.89
C THR A 134 3.09 -4.51 -6.47
N GLY A 135 2.64 -3.54 -7.28
CA GLY A 135 1.41 -2.77 -7.05
C GLY A 135 0.16 -3.63 -7.09
N SER A 136 0.05 -4.50 -8.10
CA SER A 136 -1.06 -5.43 -8.22
C SER A 136 -1.08 -6.44 -7.07
N MET A 137 0.07 -7.04 -6.70
CA MET A 137 0.15 -7.97 -5.57
C MET A 137 -0.25 -7.32 -4.25
N MET A 138 0.24 -6.11 -3.99
CA MET A 138 -0.07 -5.38 -2.77
C MET A 138 -1.56 -4.99 -2.72
N SER A 139 -2.13 -4.59 -3.85
CA SER A 139 -3.55 -4.27 -3.98
C SER A 139 -4.42 -5.51 -3.78
N LEU A 140 -4.02 -6.69 -4.28
CA LEU A 140 -4.72 -7.95 -4.03
C LEU A 140 -4.71 -8.31 -2.53
N VAL A 141 -3.57 -8.16 -1.83
CA VAL A 141 -3.53 -8.37 -0.37
C VAL A 141 -4.55 -7.47 0.33
N ALA A 142 -4.61 -6.20 -0.04
CA ALA A 142 -5.56 -5.23 0.50
C ALA A 142 -7.02 -5.61 0.22
N VAL A 143 -7.35 -6.00 -1.01
CA VAL A 143 -8.69 -6.47 -1.40
C VAL A 143 -9.10 -7.72 -0.63
N LEU A 144 -8.20 -8.68 -0.44
CA LEU A 144 -8.48 -9.87 0.36
C LEU A 144 -8.69 -9.52 1.84
N CYS A 145 -7.91 -8.58 2.38
CA CYS A 145 -8.10 -8.13 3.76
C CYS A 145 -9.49 -7.51 3.96
N ASP A 146 -9.89 -6.63 3.04
CA ASP A 146 -11.18 -5.96 3.11
C ASP A 146 -12.36 -6.94 2.94
N GLN A 147 -12.32 -7.75 1.88
CA GLN A 147 -13.40 -8.70 1.53
C GLN A 147 -13.68 -9.73 2.63
N TYR A 148 -12.63 -10.19 3.32
CA TYR A 148 -12.75 -11.24 4.34
C TYR A 148 -12.66 -10.71 5.78
N GLY A 149 -12.66 -9.39 5.97
CA GLY A 149 -12.58 -8.79 7.31
C GLY A 149 -11.29 -9.12 8.06
N ILE A 150 -10.20 -9.37 7.35
CA ILE A 150 -8.90 -9.71 7.93
C ILE A 150 -8.12 -8.41 8.20
N SER A 151 -7.54 -8.31 9.40
CA SER A 151 -6.68 -7.18 9.74
C SER A 151 -5.40 -7.18 8.90
N MET A 152 -5.21 -6.14 8.08
CA MET A 152 -4.00 -5.99 7.27
C MET A 152 -2.78 -5.76 8.17
N LYS A 153 -2.93 -4.99 9.25
CA LYS A 153 -1.89 -4.80 10.28
C LYS A 153 -1.39 -6.14 10.84
N GLU A 154 -2.29 -7.05 11.22
CA GLU A 154 -1.90 -8.35 11.77
C GLU A 154 -1.23 -9.26 10.73
N VAL A 155 -1.71 -9.26 9.49
CA VAL A 155 -1.06 -9.96 8.36
C VAL A 155 0.40 -9.50 8.20
N PHE A 156 0.64 -8.19 8.23
CA PHE A 156 1.99 -7.63 8.10
C PHE A 156 2.87 -7.89 9.32
N LYS A 157 2.31 -7.89 10.53
CA LYS A 157 3.05 -8.29 11.74
C LYS A 157 3.53 -9.72 11.63
N TYR A 158 2.64 -10.65 11.27
CA TYR A 158 2.98 -12.06 11.07
C TYR A 158 4.04 -12.25 9.97
N TRP A 159 3.85 -11.60 8.81
CA TRP A 159 4.80 -11.67 7.71
C TRP A 159 6.20 -11.19 8.10
N LYS A 160 6.31 -10.07 8.82
CA LYS A 160 7.61 -9.56 9.32
C LYS A 160 8.30 -10.54 10.26
N VAL A 161 7.56 -11.23 11.14
CA VAL A 161 8.12 -12.28 12.00
C VAL A 161 8.66 -13.44 11.14
N SER A 162 7.91 -13.89 10.14
CA SER A 162 8.35 -14.92 9.19
C SER A 162 9.61 -14.53 8.41
N LEU A 163 9.73 -13.27 7.98
CA LEU A 163 10.92 -12.77 7.28
C LEU A 163 12.17 -12.78 8.18
N ARG A 164 12.02 -12.38 9.46
CA ARG A 164 13.11 -12.45 10.44
C ARG A 164 13.56 -13.88 10.68
N ALA A 165 12.62 -14.82 10.84
CA ALA A 165 12.92 -16.23 11.02
C ALA A 165 13.71 -16.82 9.84
N ARG A 166 13.41 -16.38 8.61
CA ARG A 166 14.13 -16.78 7.38
C ARG A 166 15.42 -15.98 7.13
N LYS A 167 15.78 -15.04 8.01
CA LYS A 167 16.93 -14.13 7.87
C LYS A 167 16.89 -13.26 6.61
N TYR A 168 15.69 -12.99 6.09
CA TYR A 168 15.52 -12.08 4.94
C TYR A 168 15.58 -10.61 5.37
N ILE A 169 15.28 -10.32 6.64
CA ILE A 169 15.42 -9.00 7.25
C ILE A 169 16.13 -9.11 8.61
N LYS A 170 16.73 -8.01 9.07
CA LYS A 170 17.31 -7.92 10.41
C LYS A 170 16.21 -8.01 11.49
N ALA A 171 16.56 -8.56 12.65
CA ALA A 171 15.68 -8.65 13.81
C ALA A 171 15.33 -7.25 14.33
#